data_AF-A0A7M3W3V1-F1
#
_entry.id   AF-A0A7M3W3V1-F1
#
_cell.length_a   1.000
_cell.length_b   1.000
_cell.length_c   1.000
_cell.angle_alpha   90.00
_cell.angle_beta   90.00
_cell.angle_gamma   90.00
#
_symmetry.space_group_name_H-M   'P 1'
#
loop_
_entity.id
_entity.type
_entity.pdbx_description
1 polymer ?
#
loop_
_entity_poly.entity_id
_entity_poly.type
_entity_poly.pdbx_seq_one_letter_code
_entity_poly.pdbx_strand_id
1 'polypeptide(L)' 'MLLGVRGPLRRRLLTEGHRTRVYIPYGEKWYEYSIRRLKENPTIGTQVAKAFLMPWTNRP' A
#
# COMPACT_ATOMS: atom_id res chain seq x y z
N MET A 1 7.21 -6.31 -0.72
CA MET A 1 6.60 -4.98 -0.47
C MET A 1 5.17 -5.16 0.04
N LEU A 2 4.66 -4.27 0.88
CA LEU A 2 3.27 -4.34 1.34
C LEU A 2 2.31 -3.91 0.24
N LEU A 3 1.10 -4.48 0.23
CA LEU A 3 0.02 -4.03 -0.64
C LEU A 3 -0.22 -2.52 -0.47
N GLY A 4 -0.37 -1.80 -1.59
CA GLY A 4 -0.59 -0.34 -1.61
C GLY A 4 0.65 0.53 -1.34
N VAL A 5 1.78 -0.06 -0.91
CA VAL A 5 2.98 0.70 -0.53
C VAL A 5 3.99 0.72 -1.68
N ARG A 6 4.45 1.93 -2.06
CA ARG A 6 5.51 2.19 -3.06
C ARG A 6 5.30 1.49 -4.41
N GLY A 7 4.08 1.57 -4.95
CA GLY A 7 3.71 1.00 -6.25
C GLY A 7 4.67 1.33 -7.41
N PRO A 8 5.08 2.60 -7.62
CA PRO A 8 6.00 2.97 -8.70
C PRO A 8 7.37 2.29 -8.60
N LEU A 9 7.92 2.18 -7.38
CA LEU A 9 9.19 1.49 -7.15
C LEU A 9 9.08 0.00 -7.47
N ARG A 10 7.98 -0.65 -7.05
CA ARG A 10 7.74 -2.06 -7.39
C ARG A 10 7.74 -2.29 -8.90
N ARG A 11 7.07 -1.40 -9.65
CA ARG A 11 6.99 -1.48 -11.11
C ARG A 11 8.36 -1.27 -11.75
N ARG A 12 9.13 -0.30 -11.26
CA ARG A 12 10.52 -0.08 -11.69
C ARG A 12 11.39 -1.33 -11.49
N LEU A 13 11.33 -1.94 -10.31
CA LEU A 13 12.10 -3.17 -10.04
C LEU A 13 11.66 -4.33 -10.93
N LEU A 14 10.35 -4.45 -11.22
CA LEU A 14 9.84 -5.42 -12.18
C LEU A 14 10.38 -5.19 -13.60
N THR A 15 10.42 -3.93 -14.06
CA THR A 15 10.97 -3.58 -15.39
C THR A 15 12.48 -3.82 -15.48
N GLU A 16 13.19 -3.72 -14.36
CA GLU A 16 14.62 -4.04 -14.26
C GLU A 16 14.89 -5.56 -14.17
N GLY A 17 13.85 -6.41 -14.28
CA GLY A 17 13.97 -7.87 -14.27
C GLY A 17 14.06 -8.49 -12.87
N HIS A 18 13.89 -7.70 -11.80
CA HIS A 18 13.92 -8.23 -10.43
C HIS A 18 12.60 -8.92 -10.06
N ARG A 19 12.71 -10.08 -9.40
CA ARG A 19 11.56 -10.79 -8.85
C ARG A 19 11.02 -10.04 -7.63
N THR A 20 9.86 -9.40 -7.78
CA THR A 20 9.18 -8.73 -6.67
C THR A 20 8.08 -9.60 -6.06
N ARG A 21 7.73 -9.32 -4.79
CA ARG A 21 6.61 -9.97 -4.08
C ARG A 21 5.77 -8.93 -3.36
N VAL A 22 4.45 -9.13 -3.35
CA VAL A 22 3.49 -8.31 -2.60
C VAL A 22 2.97 -9.11 -1.43
N TYR A 23 3.14 -8.58 -0.22
CA TYR A 23 2.56 -9.13 0.99
C TYR A 23 1.13 -8.61 1.12
N ILE A 24 0.18 -9.54 1.11
CA ILE A 24 -1.26 -9.29 1.21
C ILE A 24 -1.72 -9.75 2.58
N PRO A 25 -2.06 -8.83 3.50
CA PRO A 25 -2.74 -9.20 4.74
C PRO A 25 -4.19 -9.61 4.43
N TYR A 26 -4.66 -10.69 5.05
CA TYR A 26 -6.03 -11.19 4.90
C TYR A 26 -6.55 -11.73 6.24
N GLY A 27 -7.87 -11.95 6.35
CA GLY A 27 -8.54 -12.48 7.54
C GLY A 27 -9.53 -11.51 8.19
N GLU A 28 -10.29 -12.02 9.15
CA GLU A 28 -11.41 -11.29 9.79
C GLU A 28 -10.95 -10.09 10.64
N LYS A 29 -9.75 -10.16 11.22
CA LYS A 29 -9.16 -9.11 12.07
C LYS A 29 -8.50 -7.98 11.27
N TRP A 30 -9.07 -7.63 10.12
CA TRP A 30 -8.53 -6.60 9.23
C TRP A 30 -8.51 -5.22 9.89
N TYR A 31 -9.50 -4.93 10.75
CA TYR A 31 -9.64 -3.63 11.41
C TYR A 31 -8.49 -3.36 12.40
N GLU A 32 -8.25 -4.28 13.33
CA GLU A 32 -7.15 -4.20 14.30
C GLU A 32 -5.79 -4.06 13.60
N TYR A 33 -5.58 -4.87 12.55
CA TYR A 33 -4.38 -4.80 11.71
C TYR A 33 -4.22 -3.40 11.09
N SER A 34 -5.29 -2.85 10.52
CA SER A 34 -5.26 -1.54 9.84
C SER A 34 -4.97 -0.40 10.81
N ILE A 35 -5.58 -0.42 12.00
CA ILE A 35 -5.32 0.58 13.05
C ILE A 35 -3.88 0.50 13.54
N ARG A 36 -3.34 -0.70 13.74
CA ARG A 36 -1.92 -0.87 14.14
C ARG A 36 -0.98 -0.29 13.08
N ARG A 37 -1.21 -0.57 11.80
CA ARG A 37 -0.40 -0.05 10.69
C ARG A 37 -0.47 1.48 10.61
N LEU A 38 -1.64 2.08 10.85
CA LEU A 38 -1.81 3.52 10.89
C LEU A 38 -1.00 4.17 12.04
N LYS A 39 -0.99 3.55 13.22
CA LYS A 39 -0.19 4.02 14.36
C LYS A 39 1.31 3.91 14.11
N GLU A 40 1.77 2.81 13.49
CA GLU A 40 3.18 2.60 13.13
C GLU A 40 3.68 3.59 12.06
N ASN A 41 2.79 4.02 11.15
CA ASN A 41 3.14 4.95 10.10
C ASN A 41 1.97 5.90 9.78
N PRO A 42 1.96 7.11 10.36
CA PRO A 42 0.91 8.10 10.15
C PRO A 42 0.70 8.49 8.69
N THR A 43 1.72 8.37 7.83
CA THR A 43 1.61 8.68 6.40
C THR A 43 0.62 7.76 5.65
N ILE A 44 0.29 6.60 6.22
CA ILE A 44 -0.79 5.74 5.71
C ILE A 44 -2.13 6.48 5.75
N GLY A 45 -2.37 7.30 6.78
CA GLY A 45 -3.58 8.12 6.87
C GLY A 45 -3.72 9.07 5.69
N THR A 46 -2.63 9.75 5.32
CA THR A 46 -2.59 10.62 4.13
C THR A 46 -2.83 9.84 2.84
N GLN A 47 -2.28 8.62 2.72
CA GLN A 47 -2.51 7.77 1.55
C GLN A 47 -3.96 7.32 1.44
N VAL A 48 -4.58 6.96 2.56
CA VAL A 48 -6.00 6.59 2.62
C VAL A 48 -6.87 7.81 2.29
N ALA A 49 -6.61 8.97 2.89
CA ALA A 49 -7.32 10.21 2.58
C ALA A 49 -7.20 10.58 1.08
N LYS A 50 -5.99 10.46 0.51
CA LYS A 50 -5.76 10.67 -0.93
C LYS A 50 -6.53 9.66 -1.79
N ALA A 51 -6.63 8.40 -1.37
CA ALA A 51 -7.38 7.39 -2.09
C ALA A 51 -8.90 7.69 -2.12
N PHE A 52 -9.44 8.22 -1.03
CA PHE A 52 -10.85 8.62 -0.96
C PHE A 52 -11.14 9.93 -1.71
N LEU A 53 -10.27 10.95 -1.57
CA LEU A 53 -10.51 12.29 -2.12
C LEU A 53 -10.01 12.46 -3.57
N MET A 54 -8.98 11.71 -3.96
CA MET A 54 -8.33 11.80 -5.28
C MET A 54 -8.03 10.41 -5.86
N PRO A 55 -9.03 9.53 -6.02
CA PRO A 55 -8.83 8.15 -6.45
C PRO A 55 -8.13 8.00 -7.81
N TRP A 56 -8.26 8.99 -8.70
CA TRP A 56 -7.58 9.01 -10.00
C TRP A 56 -6.05 9.04 -9.89
N THR A 57 -5.51 9.55 -8.79
CA THR A 57 -4.05 9.60 -8.57
C THR A 57 -3.43 8.24 -8.22
N ASN A 58 -4.26 7.24 -7.90
CA ASN A 58 -3.82 5.87 -7.62
C ASN A 58 -3.97 4.94 -8.83
N ARG A 59 -4.38 5.46 -9.99
CA ARG A 59 -4.48 4.67 -11.22
C ARG A 59 -3.08 4.47 -11.84
N PRO A 60 -2.78 3.25 -12.33
CA PRO A 60 -1.46 2.88 -12.84
C PRO A 60 -1.05 3.60 -14.11
#